data_AF-A0A9E4ZQR1-F1
#
_entry.id   AF-A0A9E4ZQR1-F1
#
_cell.length_a   1.000
_cell.length_b   1.000
_cell.length_c   1.000
_cell.angle_alpha   90.00
_cell.angle_beta   90.00
_cell.angle_gamma   90.00
#
_symmetry.space_group_name_H-M   'P 1'
#
loop_
_entity.id
_entity.type
_entity.pdbx_description
1 polymer ?
#
loop_
_entity_poly.entity_id
_entity_poly.type
_entity_poly.pdbx_seq_one_letter_code
_entity_poly.pdbx_strand_id
1 'polypeptide(L)'
;MPLGDKCNYLCPYFRCNKRALSIQIKYVKGTPQKIGFCRWVGDTCIAGECQYAYCEKRALLPGNKCAFAINKKETVEEIEQELEREDDIENKIKDVVARKLGKKGYDAI
;
A
#
# COMPACT_ATOMS: atom_id res chain seq x y z
N MET A 1 -6.76 -0.95 -6.88
CA MET A 1 -5.69 -0.78 -5.88
C MET A 1 -6.27 -1.00 -4.49
N PRO A 2 -5.48 -1.54 -3.55
CA PRO A 2 -5.83 -1.55 -2.13
C PRO A 2 -5.89 -0.12 -1.58
N LEU A 3 -6.61 0.06 -0.47
CA LEU A 3 -6.64 1.33 0.29
C LEU A 3 -5.77 1.13 1.52
N GLY A 4 -4.56 1.69 1.51
CA GLY A 4 -3.52 1.30 2.47
C GLY A 4 -3.18 -0.18 2.29
N ASP A 5 -3.19 -0.93 3.39
CA ASP A 5 -2.98 -2.39 3.40
C ASP A 5 -4.27 -3.20 3.15
N LYS A 6 -5.44 -2.56 3.05
CA LYS A 6 -6.73 -3.24 2.98
C LYS A 6 -7.29 -3.39 1.58
N CYS A 7 -7.98 -4.51 1.35
CA CYS A 7 -8.81 -4.68 0.16
C CYS A 7 -10.07 -3.81 0.23
N ASN A 8 -10.61 -3.45 -0.94
CA ASN A 8 -11.83 -2.66 -1.07
C ASN A 8 -12.61 -3.08 -2.32
N TYR A 9 -13.90 -2.76 -2.33
CA TYR A 9 -14.83 -3.16 -3.39
C TYR A 9 -14.59 -2.48 -4.75
N LEU A 10 -13.77 -1.43 -4.81
CA LEU A 10 -13.36 -0.77 -6.07
C LEU A 10 -12.07 -1.36 -6.65
N CYS A 11 -11.43 -2.29 -5.94
CA CYS A 11 -10.24 -2.94 -6.47
C CYS A 11 -10.60 -3.79 -7.71
N PRO A 12 -9.89 -3.64 -8.84
CA PRO A 12 -10.20 -4.36 -10.08
C PRO A 12 -10.17 -5.89 -9.96
N TYR A 13 -9.46 -6.42 -8.96
CA TYR A 13 -9.32 -7.86 -8.69
C TYR A 13 -10.22 -8.36 -7.57
N PHE A 14 -10.96 -7.47 -6.89
CA PHE A 14 -11.86 -7.86 -5.82
C PHE A 14 -13.15 -8.44 -6.40
N ARG A 15 -13.55 -9.61 -5.91
CA ARG A 15 -14.71 -10.36 -6.37
C ARG A 15 -15.49 -10.90 -5.17
N CYS A 16 -16.77 -11.16 -5.41
CA CYS A 16 -17.62 -11.91 -4.49
C CYS A 16 -18.18 -13.13 -5.19
N ASN A 17 -18.40 -14.21 -4.44
CA ASN A 17 -19.13 -15.37 -4.93
C ASN A 17 -20.51 -14.97 -5.47
N LYS A 18 -21.03 -15.76 -6.42
CA LYS A 18 -22.33 -15.53 -7.08
C LYS A 18 -22.45 -14.15 -7.75
N ARG A 19 -21.32 -13.48 -8.05
CA ARG A 19 -21.30 -12.10 -8.56
C ARG A 19 -22.14 -11.15 -7.68
N ALA A 20 -22.11 -11.34 -6.37
CA ALA A 20 -22.98 -10.61 -5.44
C ALA A 20 -22.65 -9.10 -5.37
N LEU A 21 -21.40 -8.71 -5.63
CA LEU A 21 -20.98 -7.31 -5.60
C LEU A 21 -21.58 -6.54 -6.79
N SER A 22 -22.19 -5.41 -6.48
CA SER A 22 -22.64 -4.39 -7.43
C SER A 22 -22.12 -3.03 -6.99
N ILE A 23 -21.62 -2.22 -7.93
CA ILE A 23 -21.23 -0.84 -7.64
C ILE A 23 -22.41 0.06 -7.95
N GLN A 24 -22.88 0.78 -6.94
CA GLN A 24 -23.98 1.73 -7.05
C GLN A 24 -23.46 3.15 -6.80
N ILE A 25 -24.24 4.14 -7.25
CA ILE A 25 -23.98 5.55 -6.95
C ILE A 25 -25.02 5.98 -5.91
N LYS A 26 -24.56 6.48 -4.76
CA LYS A 26 -25.40 7.14 -3.76
C LYS A 26 -24.98 8.59 -3.61
N TYR A 27 -25.94 9.48 -3.43
CA TYR A 27 -25.67 10.89 -3.16
C TYR A 27 -25.57 11.11 -1.65
N VAL A 28 -24.40 11.53 -1.19
CA VAL A 28 -24.16 11.88 0.21
C VAL A 28 -23.92 13.39 0.25
N LYS A 29 -24.82 14.14 0.91
CA LYS A 29 -24.77 15.61 0.95
C LYS A 29 -24.66 16.26 -0.43
N GLY A 30 -25.36 15.70 -1.42
CA GLY A 30 -25.34 16.18 -2.82
C GLY A 30 -24.14 15.72 -3.65
N THR A 31 -23.15 15.06 -3.06
CA THR A 31 -22.00 14.52 -3.80
C THR A 31 -22.24 13.05 -4.18
N PRO A 32 -22.10 12.67 -5.47
CA PRO A 32 -22.20 11.27 -5.87
C PRO A 32 -21.00 10.47 -5.36
N GLN A 33 -21.25 9.38 -4.66
CA GLN A 33 -20.25 8.46 -4.16
C GLN A 33 -20.51 7.04 -4.65
N LYS A 34 -19.44 6.37 -5.08
CA LYS A 34 -19.50 4.96 -5.45
C LYS A 34 -19.48 4.10 -4.20
N ILE A 35 -20.54 3.33 -4.01
CA ILE A 35 -20.69 2.39 -2.90
C ILE A 35 -20.73 0.95 -3.43
N GLY A 36 -20.09 0.04 -2.70
CA GLY A 36 -20.25 -1.39 -2.93
C GLY A 36 -21.55 -1.86 -2.29
N PHE A 37 -22.37 -2.59 -3.03
CA PHE A 37 -23.62 -3.17 -2.56
C PHE A 37 -23.64 -4.69 -2.81
N CYS A 38 -24.00 -5.46 -1.80
CA CYS A 38 -24.15 -6.90 -1.90
C CYS A 38 -25.59 -7.23 -2.31
N ARG A 39 -25.80 -7.62 -3.56
CA ARG A 39 -27.13 -7.98 -4.10
C ARG A 39 -27.72 -9.25 -3.47
N TRP A 40 -26.88 -10.08 -2.85
CA TRP A 40 -27.36 -11.31 -2.21
C TRP A 40 -27.91 -11.05 -0.81
N VAL A 41 -27.21 -10.24 -0.01
CA VAL A 41 -27.64 -9.89 1.36
C VAL A 41 -28.60 -8.70 1.36
N GLY A 42 -28.49 -7.80 0.36
CA GLY A 42 -29.26 -6.57 0.31
C GLY A 42 -28.66 -5.42 1.11
N ASP A 43 -27.35 -5.46 1.42
CA ASP A 43 -26.68 -4.47 2.26
C ASP A 43 -25.35 -3.99 1.67
N THR A 44 -24.76 -2.97 2.29
CA THR A 44 -23.47 -2.37 1.94
C THR A 44 -22.34 -3.41 2.03
N CYS A 45 -21.44 -3.38 1.05
CA CYS A 45 -20.31 -4.28 0.98
C CYS A 45 -19.28 -3.98 2.08
N ILE A 46 -18.99 -4.97 2.91
CA ILE A 46 -17.95 -4.93 3.96
C ILE A 46 -16.56 -5.33 3.44
N ALA A 47 -16.33 -5.25 2.13
CA ALA A 47 -15.09 -5.61 1.46
C ALA A 47 -14.57 -7.01 1.88
N GLY A 48 -13.26 -7.15 2.13
CA GLY A 48 -12.61 -8.43 2.41
C GLY A 48 -12.83 -9.00 3.80
N GLU A 49 -13.67 -8.36 4.63
CA GLU A 49 -14.19 -8.99 5.86
C GLU A 49 -15.28 -10.04 5.56
N CYS A 50 -15.88 -9.96 4.37
CA CYS A 50 -16.86 -10.93 3.92
C CYS A 50 -16.22 -12.29 3.60
N GLN A 51 -16.70 -13.36 4.21
CA GLN A 51 -16.26 -14.74 3.96
C GLN A 51 -16.43 -15.20 2.49
N TYR A 52 -17.29 -14.53 1.73
CA TYR A 52 -17.55 -14.81 0.32
C TYR A 52 -16.76 -13.91 -0.64
N ALA A 53 -15.95 -13.00 -0.10
CA ALA A 53 -15.05 -12.17 -0.88
C ALA A 53 -13.76 -12.91 -1.19
N TYR A 54 -13.21 -12.66 -2.37
CA TYR A 54 -11.90 -13.17 -2.75
C TYR A 54 -11.21 -12.19 -3.70
N CYS A 55 -9.89 -12.29 -3.75
CA CYS A 55 -9.09 -11.62 -4.77
C CYS A 55 -8.85 -12.59 -5.92
N GLU A 56 -9.17 -12.18 -7.14
CA GLU A 56 -8.88 -12.94 -8.37
C GLU A 56 -7.39 -13.24 -8.53
N LYS A 57 -6.53 -12.38 -7.99
CA LYS A 57 -5.07 -12.57 -7.93
C LYS A 57 -4.58 -13.28 -6.65
N ARG A 58 -5.50 -13.84 -5.85
CA ARG A 58 -5.20 -14.57 -4.60
C ARG A 58 -4.42 -13.76 -3.56
N ALA A 59 -4.59 -12.45 -3.55
CA ALA A 59 -3.90 -11.53 -2.64
C ALA A 59 -4.75 -11.08 -1.43
N LEU A 60 -5.95 -11.62 -1.22
CA LEU A 60 -6.77 -11.29 -0.04
C LEU A 60 -6.39 -12.21 1.11
N LEU A 61 -5.83 -11.63 2.16
CA LEU A 61 -5.44 -12.30 3.41
C LEU A 61 -6.54 -12.14 4.47
N PRO A 62 -6.53 -12.97 5.53
CA PRO A 62 -7.43 -12.82 6.67
C PRO A 62 -7.40 -11.39 7.25
N GLY A 63 -8.56 -10.91 7.71
CA GLY A 63 -8.70 -9.55 8.25
C GLY A 63 -8.70 -8.44 7.17
N ASN A 64 -9.15 -8.75 5.95
CA ASN A 64 -9.26 -7.80 4.83
C ASN A 64 -7.91 -7.21 4.36
N LYS A 65 -6.80 -7.91 4.59
CA LYS A 65 -5.46 -7.46 4.20
C LYS A 65 -5.13 -7.83 2.76
N CYS A 66 -4.32 -7.01 2.09
CA CYS A 66 -3.87 -7.23 0.72
C CYS A 66 -2.38 -7.57 0.68
N ALA A 67 -2.03 -8.79 0.28
CA ALA A 67 -0.63 -9.24 0.18
C ALA A 67 0.22 -8.32 -0.73
N PHE A 68 -0.35 -7.83 -1.83
CA PHE A 68 0.37 -6.89 -2.71
C PHE A 68 0.66 -5.54 -2.05
N ALA A 69 -0.22 -5.08 -1.15
CA ALA A 69 0.02 -3.83 -0.43
C ALA A 69 1.12 -3.99 0.61
N ILE A 70 1.06 -5.10 1.36
CA ILE A 70 2.00 -5.42 2.43
C ILE A 70 3.40 -5.61 1.85
N ASN A 71 3.54 -6.49 0.85
CA ASN A 71 4.84 -6.77 0.24
C ASN A 71 5.45 -5.51 -0.37
N LYS A 72 4.63 -4.66 -1.02
CA LYS A 72 5.12 -3.39 -1.56
C LYS A 72 5.65 -2.47 -0.45
N LYS A 73 4.99 -2.43 0.71
CA LYS A 73 5.42 -1.62 1.84
C LYS A 73 6.75 -2.13 2.40
N GLU A 74 6.87 -3.44 2.60
CA GLU A 74 8.10 -4.09 3.07
C GLU A 74 9.27 -3.82 2.11
N THR A 75 9.07 -3.97 0.80
CA THR A 75 10.13 -3.68 -0.18
C THR A 75 10.56 -2.20 -0.17
N VAL A 76 9.62 -1.27 0.00
CA VAL A 76 9.96 0.15 0.10
C VAL A 76 10.77 0.42 1.38
N GLU A 77 10.36 -0.15 2.51
CA GLU A 77 11.09 -0.02 3.77
C GLU A 77 12.50 -0.62 3.70
N GLU A 78 12.68 -1.76 3.03
CA GLU A 78 13.99 -2.38 2.80
C GLU A 78 14.92 -1.48 1.96
N ILE A 79 14.39 -0.88 0.89
CA ILE A 79 15.13 0.05 0.03
C ILE A 79 15.52 1.31 0.81
N GLU A 80 14.59 1.89 1.58
CA GLU A 80 14.85 3.07 2.41
C GLU A 80 15.95 2.79 3.44
N GLN A 81 15.92 1.62 4.09
CA GLN A 81 16.96 1.21 5.04
C GLN A 81 18.32 0.93 4.39
N GLU A 82 18.36 0.52 3.13
CA GLU A 82 19.62 0.35 2.40
C GLU A 82 20.24 1.70 2.05
N LEU A 83 19.44 2.65 1.57
CA LEU A 83 19.87 4.01 1.28
C LEU A 83 20.41 4.73 2.53
N GLU A 84 19.73 4.63 3.66
CA GLU A 84 20.22 5.20 4.93
C GLU A 84 21.57 4.62 5.36
N ARG A 85 21.79 3.31 5.14
CA ARG A 85 23.07 2.67 5.44
C ARG A 85 24.18 3.15 4.52
N GLU A 86 23.90 3.35 3.23
CA GLU A 86 24.85 3.90 2.27
C GLU A 86 25.25 5.33 2.64
N ASP A 87 24.28 6.19 2.97
CA ASP A 87 24.51 7.57 3.42
C ASP A 87 25.37 7.61 4.70
N ASP A 88 25.08 6.73 5.67
CA ASP A 88 25.86 6.60 6.90
C ASP A 88 27.32 6.18 6.64
N ILE A 89 27.53 5.27 5.69
CA ILE A 89 28.87 4.82 5.28
C ILE A 89 29.61 5.97 4.59
N GLU A 90 28.96 6.68 3.67
CA GLU A 90 29.55 7.81 2.95
C GLU A 90 29.95 8.93 3.93
N ASN A 91 29.09 9.24 4.90
CA ASN A 91 29.38 10.23 5.94
C ASN A 91 30.58 9.81 6.81
N LYS A 92 30.67 8.54 7.21
CA LYS A 92 31.84 8.02 7.94
C LYS A 92 33.11 8.08 7.10
N ILE A 93 33.05 7.79 5.81
CA ILE A 93 34.19 7.91 4.90
C ILE A 93 34.62 9.37 4.79
N LYS A 94 33.69 10.30 4.57
CA LYS A 94 33.96 11.75 4.52
C LYS A 94 34.63 12.22 5.81
N ASP A 95 34.16 11.77 6.96
CA ASP A 95 34.76 12.07 8.27
C ASP A 95 36.19 11.54 8.41
N VAL A 96 36.42 10.29 8.02
CA VAL A 96 37.76 9.67 8.08
C VAL A 96 38.72 10.36 7.12
N VAL A 97 38.26 10.67 5.90
CA VAL A 97 39.02 11.40 4.88
C VAL A 97 39.34 12.81 5.38
N ALA A 98 38.37 13.54 5.94
CA ALA A 98 38.56 14.87 6.49
C ALA A 98 39.55 14.89 7.67
N ARG A 99 39.50 13.89 8.56
CA ARG A 99 40.46 13.74 9.66
C ARG A 99 41.86 13.40 9.17
N LYS A 100 41.99 12.54 8.16
CA LYS A 100 43.28 12.09 7.62
C LYS A 100 43.96 13.13 6.74
N LEU A 101 43.19 13.92 6.00
CA LEU A 101 43.70 15.01 5.16
C LEU A 101 43.90 16.33 5.93
N GLY A 102 43.47 16.40 7.20
CA GLY A 102 43.77 17.49 8.11
C GLY A 102 43.53 18.88 7.52
N LYS A 103 42.25 19.32 7.42
CA LYS A 103 41.83 20.67 7.00
C LYS A 103 42.79 21.33 5.98
N LYS A 104 42.84 20.81 4.76
CA LYS A 104 43.22 21.63 3.59
C LYS A 104 42.21 21.40 2.48
N GLY A 105 41.26 22.33 2.42
CA GLY A 105 40.50 22.77 1.24
C GLY A 105 39.82 21.69 0.42
N TYR A 106 38.50 21.60 0.54
CA TYR A 106 37.66 21.19 -0.58
C TYR A 106 36.40 22.06 -0.58
N ASP A 107 36.58 23.33 -0.97
CA ASP A 107 35.51 24.05 -1.65
C ASP A 107 35.55 23.54 -3.10
N ALA A 108 34.58 22.71 -3.47
CA ALA A 108 34.32 22.37 -4.86
C ALA A 108 32.84 22.66 -5.13
N ILE A 109 32.63 23.84 -5.75
CA ILE A 109 31.63 24.25 -6.75
C ILE A 109 30.29 23.51 -6.72
#